data_AF-B1WRD0-F1
#
_entry.id   AF-B1WRD0-F1
#
_cell.length_a   1.000
_cell.length_b   1.000
_cell.length_c   1.000
_cell.angle_alpha   90.00
_cell.angle_beta   90.00
_cell.angle_gamma   90.00
#
_symmetry.space_group_name_H-M   'P 1'
#
loop_
_entity.id
_entity.type
_entity.pdbx_description
1 polymer ?
#
loop_
_entity_poly.entity_id
_entity_poly.type
_entity_poly.pdbx_seq_one_letter_code
_entity_poly.pdbx_strand_id
1 'polypeptide(L)'
;MLMEIKQWLKRKIPRVPPDIREKLQQELLDEAELDTEFLVLTVSSCFIATLGLLINSAAVIIGAMLIAPLMLPLRGLALGMLDTERILVKISLMTLIIGTMTSMIISGVVGGVFGLPEASFGSEILGRTQPNLADLGIAVAAGAISGFAKIRRKLSDALAGTAISVALMPPLCVVGIALSQKALPLASGAFLLYLTNLLGITLSCIIIFIFGGYYLNYSQTSQALSGFVAMTGILVFPLFISFGNLVQQEKFEGKIKTLLENRTVTVGQQSELVGLTVQWPTFPWSNEYPIILVTVQENTKNPITPTQVGLVEQLIKKELGKKFKLVFRVSQLREVVADYERPLSTPQLFGPVSPPPVAPLPRQDISPSVWSEDKE
;
A
#
# COMPACT_ATOMS: atom_id res chain seq x y z
N MET A 1 -2.69 -18.31 31.69
CA MET A 1 -2.87 -18.22 30.23
C MET A 1 -1.83 -19.02 29.46
N LEU A 2 -0.52 -18.71 29.54
CA LEU A 2 0.54 -19.48 28.85
C LEU A 2 0.57 -20.97 29.25
N MET A 3 0.43 -21.32 30.54
CA MET A 3 0.41 -22.73 30.99
C MET A 3 -0.79 -23.54 30.48
N GLU A 4 -1.96 -22.93 30.35
CA GLU A 4 -3.16 -23.61 29.84
C GLU A 4 -3.05 -23.87 28.34
N ILE A 5 -2.50 -22.91 27.59
CA ILE A 5 -2.14 -23.09 26.18
C ILE A 5 -1.14 -24.26 26.05
N LYS A 6 -0.17 -24.40 26.97
CA LYS A 6 0.78 -25.54 26.97
C LYS A 6 0.10 -26.90 27.13
N GLN A 7 -0.79 -27.03 28.09
CA GLN A 7 -1.48 -28.29 28.35
C GLN A 7 -2.48 -28.63 27.24
N TRP A 8 -3.14 -27.62 26.65
CA TRP A 8 -4.07 -27.79 25.55
C TRP A 8 -3.38 -28.25 24.26
N LEU A 9 -2.26 -27.61 23.88
CA LEU A 9 -1.44 -28.00 22.71
C LEU A 9 -0.94 -29.45 22.82
N LYS A 10 -0.52 -29.87 24.02
CA LYS A 10 0.05 -31.20 24.28
C LYS A 10 -0.97 -32.35 24.18
N ARG A 11 -2.27 -32.05 24.31
CA ARG A 11 -3.34 -33.08 24.38
C ARG A 11 -4.04 -33.32 23.05
N LYS A 12 -3.95 -32.40 22.09
CA LYS A 12 -4.78 -32.41 20.86
C LYS A 12 -4.02 -32.36 19.54
N ILE A 13 -2.72 -32.02 19.51
CA ILE A 13 -1.96 -31.91 18.27
C ILE A 13 -1.07 -33.15 18.10
N PRO A 14 -1.32 -34.00 17.09
CA PRO A 14 -0.44 -35.12 16.79
C PRO A 14 0.91 -34.60 16.30
N ARG A 15 1.99 -35.18 16.82
CA ARG A 15 3.36 -34.84 16.41
C ARG A 15 3.66 -35.53 15.08
N VAL A 16 4.19 -34.76 14.13
CA VAL A 16 4.62 -35.30 12.84
C VAL A 16 5.90 -36.15 13.04
N PRO A 17 6.03 -37.29 12.34
CA PRO A 17 7.26 -38.08 12.33
C PRO A 17 8.51 -37.25 11.98
N PRO A 18 9.68 -37.57 12.58
CA PRO A 18 10.89 -36.77 12.41
C PRO A 18 11.38 -36.71 10.96
N ASP A 19 11.21 -37.78 10.18
CA ASP A 19 11.57 -37.90 8.77
C ASP A 19 10.80 -36.91 7.88
N ILE A 20 9.48 -36.76 8.09
CA ILE A 20 8.65 -35.81 7.35
C ILE A 20 9.04 -34.37 7.71
N ARG A 21 9.40 -34.12 8.97
CA ARG A 21 9.83 -32.80 9.44
C ARG A 21 11.19 -32.42 8.88
N GLU A 22 12.18 -33.33 8.92
CA GLU A 22 13.51 -33.09 8.34
C GLU A 22 13.42 -32.80 6.85
N LYS A 23 12.54 -33.51 6.14
CA LYS A 23 12.26 -33.22 4.74
C LYS A 23 11.70 -31.81 4.53
N LEU A 24 10.71 -31.39 5.33
CA LEU A 24 10.18 -30.03 5.26
C LEU A 24 11.26 -28.99 5.56
N GLN A 25 12.14 -29.26 6.53
CA GLN A 25 13.24 -28.37 6.87
C GLN A 25 14.23 -28.22 5.70
N GLN A 26 14.57 -29.31 5.01
CA GLN A 26 15.41 -29.27 3.81
C GLN A 26 14.75 -28.49 2.68
N GLU A 27 13.47 -28.76 2.38
CA GLU A 27 12.74 -28.01 1.36
C GLU A 27 12.68 -26.50 1.67
N LEU A 28 12.52 -26.12 2.94
CA LEU A 28 12.50 -24.72 3.35
C LEU A 28 13.89 -24.08 3.43
N LEU A 29 14.95 -24.87 3.62
CA LEU A 29 16.33 -24.40 3.48
C LEU A 29 16.59 -24.03 2.02
N ASP A 30 16.27 -24.92 1.09
CA ASP A 30 16.43 -24.72 -0.36
C ASP A 30 15.62 -23.49 -0.83
N GLU A 31 14.37 -23.35 -0.38
CA GLU A 31 13.52 -22.18 -0.66
C GLU A 31 14.08 -20.86 -0.08
N ALA A 32 14.82 -20.92 1.02
CA ALA A 32 15.35 -19.73 1.70
C ALA A 32 16.71 -19.28 1.18
N GLU A 33 17.39 -20.09 0.36
CA GLU A 33 18.71 -19.77 -0.15
C GLU A 33 18.68 -18.50 -1.01
N LEU A 34 19.76 -17.72 -0.90
CA LEU A 34 19.99 -16.60 -1.78
C LEU A 34 20.60 -17.12 -3.07
N ASP A 35 19.77 -17.38 -4.06
CA ASP A 35 20.19 -17.85 -5.37
C ASP A 35 19.94 -16.80 -6.46
N THR A 36 20.31 -17.17 -7.69
CA THR A 36 20.16 -16.27 -8.84
C THR A 36 18.69 -16.07 -9.20
N GLU A 37 17.85 -17.11 -9.03
CA GLU A 37 16.42 -17.03 -9.31
C GLU A 37 15.73 -16.03 -8.39
N PHE A 38 15.98 -16.12 -7.07
CA PHE A 38 15.49 -15.17 -6.08
C PHE A 38 15.87 -13.74 -6.42
N LEU A 39 17.13 -13.50 -6.79
CA LEU A 39 17.61 -12.16 -7.14
C LEU A 39 16.95 -11.63 -8.41
N VAL A 40 16.89 -12.42 -9.48
CA VAL A 40 16.26 -12.02 -10.76
C VAL A 40 14.78 -11.70 -10.56
N LEU A 41 14.04 -12.56 -9.84
CA LEU A 41 12.63 -12.34 -9.55
C LEU A 41 12.41 -11.11 -8.65
N THR A 42 13.25 -10.91 -7.64
CA THR A 42 13.18 -9.75 -6.74
C THR A 42 13.43 -8.45 -7.48
N VAL A 43 14.51 -8.38 -8.29
CA VAL A 43 14.85 -7.20 -9.10
C VAL A 43 13.74 -6.89 -10.09
N SER A 44 13.25 -7.90 -10.81
CA SER A 44 12.20 -7.73 -11.83
C SER A 44 10.88 -7.29 -11.19
N SER A 45 10.46 -7.95 -10.11
CA SER A 45 9.25 -7.58 -9.36
C SER A 45 9.35 -6.17 -8.79
N CYS A 46 10.50 -5.80 -8.19
CA CYS A 46 10.70 -4.46 -7.67
C CYS A 46 10.61 -3.39 -8.77
N PHE A 47 11.24 -3.63 -9.92
CA PHE A 47 11.20 -2.69 -11.04
C PHE A 47 9.78 -2.48 -11.56
N ILE A 48 9.05 -3.58 -11.80
CA ILE A 48 7.65 -3.52 -12.27
C ILE A 48 6.75 -2.86 -11.22
N ALA A 49 6.90 -3.21 -9.93
CA ALA A 49 6.13 -2.62 -8.84
C ALA A 49 6.40 -1.12 -8.72
N THR A 50 7.65 -0.70 -8.84
CA THR A 50 8.05 0.71 -8.78
C THR A 50 7.42 1.49 -9.93
N LEU A 51 7.52 1.00 -11.17
CA LEU A 51 6.86 1.63 -12.30
C LEU A 51 5.34 1.67 -12.14
N GLY A 52 4.74 0.57 -11.68
CA GLY A 52 3.31 0.48 -11.38
C GLY A 52 2.85 1.53 -10.35
N LEU A 53 3.64 1.77 -9.30
CA LEU A 53 3.41 2.82 -8.30
C LEU A 53 3.53 4.22 -8.91
N LEU A 54 4.55 4.46 -9.73
CA LEU A 54 4.78 5.77 -10.36
C LEU A 54 3.68 6.14 -11.37
N ILE A 55 3.13 5.16 -12.09
CA ILE A 55 1.99 5.37 -13.00
C ILE A 55 0.62 5.20 -12.30
N ASN A 56 0.61 4.96 -10.99
CA ASN A 56 -0.60 4.75 -10.19
C ASN A 56 -1.53 3.63 -10.74
N SER A 57 -0.95 2.49 -11.14
CA SER A 57 -1.69 1.35 -11.72
C SER A 57 -1.72 0.15 -10.78
N ALA A 58 -2.85 -0.03 -10.10
CA ALA A 58 -3.09 -1.17 -9.21
C ALA A 58 -2.88 -2.53 -9.92
N ALA A 59 -3.29 -2.66 -11.18
CA ALA A 59 -3.15 -3.91 -11.94
C ALA A 59 -1.68 -4.31 -12.15
N VAL A 60 -0.81 -3.34 -12.48
CA VAL A 60 0.64 -3.59 -12.65
C VAL A 60 1.28 -3.91 -11.31
N ILE A 61 0.88 -3.21 -10.25
CA ILE A 61 1.35 -3.47 -8.89
C ILE A 61 0.99 -4.91 -8.47
N ILE A 62 -0.24 -5.36 -8.72
CA ILE A 62 -0.68 -6.73 -8.44
C ILE A 62 0.15 -7.73 -9.26
N GLY A 63 0.34 -7.48 -10.56
CA GLY A 63 1.18 -8.35 -11.41
C GLY A 63 2.61 -8.49 -10.87
N ALA A 64 3.21 -7.39 -10.41
CA ALA A 64 4.53 -7.42 -9.80
C ALA A 64 4.57 -8.22 -8.49
N MET A 65 3.53 -8.09 -7.66
CA MET A 65 3.39 -8.86 -6.42
C MET A 65 3.46 -10.36 -6.73
N LEU A 66 2.74 -10.87 -7.73
CA LEU A 66 2.70 -12.32 -8.04
C LEU A 66 4.07 -12.95 -8.33
N ILE A 67 5.05 -12.14 -8.75
CA ILE A 67 6.39 -12.59 -9.14
C ILE A 67 7.36 -12.59 -7.93
N ALA A 68 7.09 -11.78 -6.89
CA ALA A 68 8.04 -11.56 -5.80
C ALA A 68 8.28 -12.85 -4.97
N PRO A 69 9.54 -13.29 -4.78
CA PRO A 69 9.87 -14.53 -4.07
C PRO A 69 10.07 -14.36 -2.55
N LEU A 70 9.83 -13.17 -1.99
CA LEU A 70 10.10 -12.84 -0.57
C LEU A 70 9.42 -13.78 0.44
N MET A 71 8.38 -14.48 0.02
CA MET A 71 7.64 -15.43 0.83
C MET A 71 8.43 -16.72 1.13
N LEU A 72 9.29 -17.14 0.21
CA LEU A 72 10.08 -18.37 0.34
C LEU A 72 10.99 -18.34 1.58
N PRO A 73 11.89 -17.34 1.74
CA PRO A 73 12.69 -17.22 2.96
C PRO A 73 11.84 -16.88 4.19
N LEU A 74 10.63 -16.31 4.07
CA LEU A 74 9.75 -16.11 5.24
C LEU A 74 9.24 -17.41 5.84
N ARG A 75 8.94 -18.42 5.01
CA ARG A 75 8.55 -19.75 5.49
C ARG A 75 9.72 -20.43 6.20
N GLY A 76 10.91 -20.33 5.62
CA GLY A 76 12.15 -20.79 6.25
C GLY A 76 12.38 -20.12 7.60
N LEU A 77 12.23 -18.81 7.67
CA LEU A 77 12.35 -18.05 8.91
C LEU A 77 11.34 -18.53 9.97
N ALA A 78 10.08 -18.77 9.57
CA ALA A 78 9.04 -19.27 10.47
C ALA A 78 9.40 -20.64 11.06
N LEU A 79 9.80 -21.62 10.23
CA LEU A 79 10.18 -22.95 10.74
C LEU A 79 11.48 -22.88 11.57
N GLY A 80 12.49 -22.14 11.10
CA GLY A 80 13.74 -21.97 11.81
C GLY A 80 13.54 -21.36 13.20
N MET A 81 12.65 -20.37 13.33
CA MET A 81 12.30 -19.80 14.64
C MET A 81 11.49 -20.76 15.51
N LEU A 82 10.58 -21.54 14.93
CA LEU A 82 9.80 -22.56 15.65
C LEU A 82 10.71 -23.59 16.33
N ASP A 83 11.74 -24.01 15.62
CA ASP A 83 12.64 -25.09 15.98
C ASP A 83 13.98 -24.61 16.57
N THR A 84 14.19 -23.29 16.67
CA THR A 84 15.46 -22.68 17.12
C THR A 84 16.66 -23.16 16.27
N GLU A 85 16.42 -23.44 15.00
CA GLU A 85 17.44 -23.90 14.05
C GLU A 85 18.17 -22.68 13.48
N ARG A 86 19.39 -22.45 13.97
CA ARG A 86 20.12 -21.19 13.74
C ARG A 86 20.53 -21.01 12.30
N ILE A 87 20.80 -22.10 11.57
CA ILE A 87 21.29 -22.03 10.19
C ILE A 87 20.16 -21.53 9.29
N LEU A 88 18.98 -22.15 9.37
CA LEU A 88 17.79 -21.79 8.63
C LEU A 88 17.32 -20.36 8.96
N VAL A 89 17.33 -19.96 10.23
CA VAL A 89 17.02 -18.57 10.63
C VAL A 89 18.02 -17.59 9.99
N LYS A 90 19.32 -17.89 10.05
CA LYS A 90 20.36 -17.00 9.53
C LYS A 90 20.26 -16.85 8.01
N ILE A 91 20.12 -17.95 7.28
CA ILE A 91 19.98 -17.95 5.82
C ILE A 91 18.73 -17.15 5.43
N SER A 92 17.58 -17.52 5.98
CA SER A 92 16.30 -16.85 5.71
C SER A 92 16.35 -15.35 5.98
N LEU A 93 16.93 -14.95 7.13
CA LEU A 93 17.03 -13.54 7.51
C LEU A 93 18.01 -12.78 6.61
N MET A 94 19.13 -13.38 6.23
CA MET A 94 20.08 -12.78 5.28
C MET A 94 19.44 -12.58 3.90
N THR A 95 18.76 -13.59 3.38
CA THR A 95 18.04 -13.50 2.09
C THR A 95 16.97 -12.40 2.13
N LEU A 96 16.21 -12.30 3.22
CA LEU A 96 15.22 -11.22 3.41
C LEU A 96 15.85 -9.83 3.49
N ILE A 97 16.95 -9.67 4.22
CA ILE A 97 17.66 -8.39 4.32
C ILE A 97 18.22 -7.98 2.96
N ILE A 98 18.85 -8.91 2.23
CA ILE A 98 19.40 -8.64 0.90
C ILE A 98 18.31 -8.28 -0.08
N GLY A 99 17.20 -9.03 -0.11
CA GLY A 99 16.03 -8.71 -0.93
C GLY A 99 15.43 -7.34 -0.59
N THR A 100 15.28 -7.04 0.70
CA THR A 100 14.79 -5.74 1.20
C THR A 100 15.66 -4.59 0.72
N MET A 101 16.97 -4.69 0.96
CA MET A 101 17.93 -3.63 0.60
C MET A 101 18.01 -3.46 -0.91
N THR A 102 18.02 -4.55 -1.67
CA THR A 102 18.04 -4.52 -3.13
C THR A 102 16.80 -3.82 -3.66
N SER A 103 15.61 -4.16 -3.18
CA SER A 103 14.36 -3.51 -3.59
C SER A 103 14.34 -2.02 -3.23
N MET A 104 14.76 -1.65 -2.01
CA MET A 104 14.81 -0.24 -1.59
C MET A 104 15.80 0.59 -2.43
N ILE A 105 16.95 0.02 -2.79
CA ILE A 105 17.94 0.69 -3.63
C ILE A 105 17.39 0.89 -5.03
N ILE A 106 16.82 -0.17 -5.64
CA ILE A 106 16.28 -0.10 -7.01
C ILE A 106 15.13 0.89 -7.08
N SER A 107 14.15 0.79 -6.18
CA SER A 107 13.00 1.69 -6.21
C SER A 107 13.38 3.12 -5.88
N GLY A 108 14.39 3.35 -5.04
CA GLY A 108 14.95 4.67 -4.77
C GLY A 108 15.71 5.26 -5.95
N VAL A 109 16.50 4.45 -6.68
CA VAL A 109 17.17 4.90 -7.91
C VAL A 109 16.13 5.27 -8.98
N VAL A 110 15.16 4.39 -9.22
CA VAL A 110 14.09 4.64 -10.20
C VAL A 110 13.25 5.86 -9.78
N GLY A 111 12.84 5.95 -8.51
CA GLY A 111 12.12 7.11 -7.97
C GLY A 111 12.89 8.42 -8.12
N GLY A 112 14.20 8.39 -7.85
CA GLY A 112 15.09 9.55 -8.01
C GLY A 112 15.28 9.98 -9.46
N VAL A 113 15.34 9.03 -10.41
CA VAL A 113 15.41 9.32 -11.85
C VAL A 113 14.11 9.96 -12.35
N PHE A 114 12.96 9.49 -11.88
CA PHE A 114 11.66 10.09 -12.24
C PHE A 114 11.44 11.47 -11.60
N GLY A 115 12.00 11.70 -10.40
CA GLY A 115 12.01 13.02 -9.77
C GLY A 115 10.62 13.57 -9.40
N LEU A 116 9.63 12.70 -9.15
CA LEU A 116 8.25 13.12 -8.84
C LEU A 116 8.17 13.80 -7.46
N PRO A 117 7.74 15.08 -7.35
CA PRO A 117 7.54 15.73 -6.07
C PRO A 117 6.55 14.96 -5.18
N GLU A 118 6.72 15.03 -3.86
CA GLU A 118 5.80 14.40 -2.90
C GLU A 118 4.33 14.76 -3.14
N ALA A 119 4.07 16.01 -3.53
CA ALA A 119 2.73 16.51 -3.85
C ALA A 119 2.06 15.82 -5.07
N SER A 120 2.83 15.10 -5.87
CA SER A 120 2.37 14.38 -7.06
C SER A 120 2.23 12.87 -6.84
N PHE A 121 2.42 12.38 -5.60
CA PHE A 121 2.24 10.97 -5.30
C PHE A 121 0.79 10.52 -5.51
N GLY A 122 0.63 9.44 -6.27
CA GLY A 122 -0.67 8.82 -6.52
C GLY A 122 -1.26 8.13 -5.30
N SER A 123 -2.54 7.78 -5.41
CA SER A 123 -3.28 7.07 -4.36
C SER A 123 -2.64 5.73 -3.96
N GLU A 124 -2.01 5.02 -4.91
CA GLU A 124 -1.35 3.74 -4.65
C GLU A 124 -0.09 3.89 -3.79
N ILE A 125 0.65 4.99 -3.93
CA ILE A 125 1.80 5.29 -3.07
C ILE A 125 1.29 5.69 -1.68
N LEU A 126 0.39 6.68 -1.62
CA LEU A 126 -0.13 7.23 -0.36
C LEU A 126 -0.83 6.15 0.48
N GLY A 127 -1.59 5.26 -0.16
CA GLY A 127 -2.29 4.15 0.51
C GLY A 127 -1.35 3.16 1.21
N ARG A 128 -0.05 3.14 0.88
CA ARG A 128 0.95 2.29 1.54
C ARG A 128 1.76 3.00 2.62
N THR A 129 1.51 4.29 2.86
CA THR A 129 2.22 5.09 3.88
C THR A 129 1.45 5.17 5.20
N GLN A 130 0.19 4.78 5.21
CA GLN A 130 -0.68 4.82 6.39
C GLN A 130 -1.07 3.39 6.81
N PRO A 131 -0.21 2.70 7.58
CA PRO A 131 -0.48 1.31 7.96
C PRO A 131 -1.73 1.20 8.82
N ASN A 132 -2.57 0.20 8.54
CA ASN A 132 -3.85 -0.03 9.20
C ASN A 132 -3.94 -1.48 9.76
N LEU A 133 -4.81 -1.73 10.75
CA LEU A 133 -5.13 -3.08 11.23
C LEU A 133 -5.70 -3.99 10.14
N ALA A 134 -6.38 -3.44 9.13
CA ALA A 134 -6.85 -4.22 7.99
C ALA A 134 -5.68 -4.88 7.23
N ASP A 135 -4.58 -4.15 7.02
CA ASP A 135 -3.38 -4.68 6.37
C ASP A 135 -2.76 -5.81 7.18
N LEU A 136 -2.70 -5.65 8.50
CA LEU A 136 -2.22 -6.69 9.40
C LEU A 136 -3.12 -7.94 9.35
N GLY A 137 -4.44 -7.76 9.30
CA GLY A 137 -5.38 -8.87 9.14
C GLY A 137 -5.15 -9.66 7.85
N ILE A 138 -4.92 -8.96 6.74
CA ILE A 138 -4.56 -9.55 5.45
C ILE A 138 -3.23 -10.30 5.55
N ALA A 139 -2.20 -9.68 6.16
CA ALA A 139 -0.88 -10.29 6.36
C ALA A 139 -0.96 -11.58 7.21
N VAL A 140 -1.77 -11.58 8.28
CA VAL A 140 -1.99 -12.76 9.11
C VAL A 140 -2.70 -13.86 8.32
N ALA A 141 -3.74 -13.54 7.55
CA ALA A 141 -4.42 -14.52 6.70
C ALA A 141 -3.48 -15.10 5.63
N ALA A 142 -2.67 -14.25 5.00
CA ALA A 142 -1.66 -14.64 4.02
C ALA A 142 -0.61 -15.59 4.64
N GLY A 143 -0.09 -15.29 5.82
CA GLY A 143 0.83 -16.18 6.55
C GLY A 143 0.19 -17.51 6.94
N ALA A 144 -1.10 -17.51 7.27
CA ALA A 144 -1.81 -18.75 7.60
C ALA A 144 -1.94 -19.66 6.37
N ILE A 145 -2.35 -19.08 5.24
CA ILE A 145 -2.44 -19.80 3.96
C ILE A 145 -1.06 -20.28 3.52
N SER A 146 -0.01 -19.48 3.71
CA SER A 146 1.39 -19.84 3.43
C SER A 146 1.80 -21.13 4.12
N GLY A 147 1.68 -21.15 5.45
CA GLY A 147 2.05 -22.30 6.26
C GLY A 147 1.16 -23.50 5.94
N PHE A 148 -0.14 -23.27 5.73
CA PHE A 148 -1.11 -24.34 5.48
C PHE A 148 -0.87 -25.02 4.13
N ALA A 149 -0.61 -24.25 3.08
CA ALA A 149 -0.28 -24.78 1.76
C ALA A 149 1.01 -25.59 1.81
N LYS A 150 2.05 -25.08 2.49
CA LYS A 150 3.34 -25.78 2.58
C LYS A 150 3.22 -27.14 3.29
N ILE A 151 2.42 -27.24 4.35
CA ILE A 151 2.20 -28.53 5.06
C ILE A 151 1.20 -29.45 4.35
N ARG A 152 0.42 -28.95 3.37
CA ARG A 152 -0.58 -29.71 2.62
C ARG A 152 -0.20 -29.80 1.14
N ARG A 153 0.53 -30.87 0.79
CA ARG A 153 0.99 -31.20 -0.58
C ARG A 153 -0.08 -31.26 -1.69
N LYS A 154 -1.38 -31.18 -1.36
CA LYS A 154 -2.49 -31.17 -2.33
C LYS A 154 -2.87 -29.76 -2.81
N LEU A 155 -2.35 -28.70 -2.18
CA LEU A 155 -2.53 -27.32 -2.61
C LEU A 155 -1.34 -26.93 -3.49
N SER A 156 -1.60 -26.35 -4.66
CA SER A 156 -0.53 -25.84 -5.53
C SER A 156 0.19 -24.69 -4.83
N ASP A 157 1.52 -24.77 -4.73
CA ASP A 157 2.36 -23.69 -4.21
C ASP A 157 2.13 -22.38 -4.97
N ALA A 158 1.75 -22.44 -6.25
CA ALA A 158 1.39 -21.28 -7.05
C ALA A 158 0.13 -20.57 -6.55
N LEU A 159 -0.87 -21.30 -6.04
CA LEU A 159 -2.12 -20.71 -5.52
C LEU A 159 -1.90 -19.97 -4.20
N ALA A 160 -0.99 -20.46 -3.37
CA ALA A 160 -0.57 -19.78 -2.15
C ALA A 160 0.34 -18.59 -2.47
N GLY A 161 1.36 -18.76 -3.33
CA GLY A 161 2.31 -17.69 -3.70
C GLY A 161 1.60 -16.45 -4.26
N THR A 162 0.59 -16.65 -5.11
CA THR A 162 -0.19 -15.58 -5.74
C THR A 162 -1.03 -14.75 -4.76
N ALA A 163 -1.62 -15.37 -3.72
CA ALA A 163 -2.40 -14.65 -2.72
C ALA A 163 -1.55 -13.86 -1.70
N ILE A 164 -0.25 -14.16 -1.61
CA ILE A 164 0.57 -13.83 -0.42
C ILE A 164 1.62 -12.76 -0.71
N SER A 165 2.14 -12.69 -1.93
CA SER A 165 3.12 -11.67 -2.32
C SER A 165 2.55 -10.24 -2.38
N VAL A 166 1.25 -10.08 -2.15
CA VAL A 166 0.49 -8.82 -2.16
C VAL A 166 0.93 -7.83 -1.06
N ALA A 167 1.52 -8.33 0.03
CA ALA A 167 1.69 -7.52 1.24
C ALA A 167 3.08 -6.87 1.42
N LEU A 168 4.11 -7.29 0.68
CA LEU A 168 5.51 -6.95 1.02
C LEU A 168 6.23 -6.08 -0.01
N MET A 169 6.14 -6.42 -1.30
CA MET A 169 6.95 -5.73 -2.32
C MET A 169 6.57 -4.25 -2.50
N PRO A 170 5.28 -3.86 -2.61
CA PRO A 170 4.95 -2.46 -2.87
C PRO A 170 5.25 -1.52 -1.70
N PRO A 171 4.98 -1.87 -0.43
CA PRO A 171 5.45 -1.04 0.69
C PRO A 171 6.97 -0.80 0.64
N LEU A 172 7.78 -1.83 0.36
CA LEU A 172 9.23 -1.67 0.19
C LEU A 172 9.60 -0.72 -0.95
N CYS A 173 8.92 -0.85 -2.09
CA CYS A 173 9.15 0.04 -3.22
C CYS A 173 8.83 1.49 -2.87
N VAL A 174 7.71 1.72 -2.16
CA VAL A 174 7.31 3.04 -1.64
C VAL A 174 8.34 3.60 -0.67
N VAL A 175 8.96 2.79 0.19
CA VAL A 175 10.06 3.26 1.05
C VAL A 175 11.18 3.85 0.20
N GLY A 176 11.66 3.14 -0.82
CA GLY A 176 12.75 3.65 -1.66
C GLY A 176 12.34 4.91 -2.45
N ILE A 177 11.14 4.96 -3.03
CA ILE A 177 10.62 6.15 -3.73
C ILE A 177 10.52 7.35 -2.77
N ALA A 178 9.97 7.15 -1.56
CA ALA A 178 9.84 8.23 -0.60
C ALA A 178 11.20 8.72 -0.08
N LEU A 179 12.17 7.81 0.11
CA LEU A 179 13.54 8.16 0.47
C LEU A 179 14.24 8.97 -0.64
N SER A 180 14.03 8.64 -1.92
CA SER A 180 14.63 9.40 -3.03
C SER A 180 14.16 10.86 -3.04
N GLN A 181 12.92 11.10 -2.61
CA GLN A 181 12.30 12.43 -2.53
C GLN A 181 12.46 13.12 -1.17
N LYS A 182 13.24 12.54 -0.24
CA LYS A 182 13.45 13.03 1.14
C LYS A 182 12.15 13.10 1.98
N ALA A 183 11.10 12.38 1.58
CA ALA A 183 9.83 12.30 2.29
C ALA A 183 9.89 11.27 3.43
N LEU A 184 10.68 11.57 4.48
CA LEU A 184 10.93 10.67 5.61
C LEU A 184 9.65 10.20 6.33
N PRO A 185 8.61 11.05 6.56
CA PRO A 185 7.39 10.59 7.20
C PRO A 185 6.69 9.49 6.40
N LEU A 186 6.55 9.67 5.08
CA LEU A 186 5.94 8.68 4.18
C LEU A 186 6.78 7.39 4.12
N ALA A 187 8.11 7.52 4.01
CA ALA A 187 9.01 6.38 4.03
C ALA A 187 8.89 5.57 5.33
N SER A 188 8.80 6.24 6.48
CA SER A 188 8.68 5.58 7.79
C SER A 188 7.36 4.83 7.95
N GLY A 189 6.26 5.39 7.44
CA GLY A 189 4.95 4.74 7.45
C GLY A 189 4.90 3.51 6.56
N ALA A 190 5.46 3.59 5.35
CA ALA A 190 5.57 2.44 4.45
C ALA A 190 6.52 1.35 4.96
N PHE A 191 7.60 1.75 5.63
CA PHE A 191 8.52 0.81 6.27
C PHE A 191 7.86 0.10 7.46
N LEU A 192 7.08 0.83 8.25
CA LEU A 192 6.29 0.25 9.33
C LEU A 192 5.27 -0.77 8.78
N LEU A 193 4.54 -0.42 7.72
CA LEU A 193 3.62 -1.33 7.02
C LEU A 193 4.32 -2.63 6.57
N TYR A 194 5.48 -2.49 5.92
CA TYR A 194 6.30 -3.62 5.50
C TYR A 194 6.67 -4.52 6.70
N LEU A 195 7.22 -3.92 7.75
CA LEU A 195 7.72 -4.65 8.91
C LEU A 195 6.58 -5.35 9.65
N THR A 196 5.42 -4.71 9.78
CA THR A 196 4.26 -5.29 10.46
C THR A 196 3.66 -6.44 9.66
N ASN A 197 3.66 -6.33 8.33
CA ASN A 197 3.23 -7.42 7.44
C ASN A 197 4.21 -8.60 7.52
N LEU A 198 5.52 -8.34 7.49
CA LEU A 198 6.56 -9.35 7.60
C LEU A 198 6.41 -10.15 8.91
N LEU A 199 6.25 -9.45 10.04
CA LEU A 199 6.06 -10.09 11.35
C LEU A 199 4.73 -10.83 11.45
N GLY A 200 3.64 -10.23 10.96
CA GLY A 200 2.30 -10.84 10.95
C GLY A 200 2.25 -12.14 10.15
N ILE A 201 2.82 -12.13 8.94
CA ILE A 201 2.96 -13.31 8.07
C ILE A 201 3.76 -14.39 8.78
N THR A 202 4.93 -14.04 9.32
CA THR A 202 5.83 -15.01 9.97
C THR A 202 5.18 -15.62 11.22
N LEU A 203 4.56 -14.80 12.08
CA LEU A 203 3.87 -15.26 13.29
C LEU A 203 2.73 -16.23 12.95
N SER A 204 1.94 -15.88 11.94
CA SER A 204 0.82 -16.70 11.48
C SER A 204 1.32 -18.04 10.91
N CYS A 205 2.41 -18.02 10.14
CA CYS A 205 3.04 -19.23 9.61
C CYS A 205 3.54 -20.15 10.73
N ILE A 206 4.19 -19.59 11.77
CA ILE A 206 4.61 -20.33 12.97
C ILE A 206 3.41 -21.01 13.64
N ILE A 207 2.31 -20.27 13.84
CA ILE A 207 1.09 -20.81 14.44
C ILE A 207 0.55 -22.00 13.63
N ILE A 208 0.55 -21.92 12.30
CA ILE A 208 0.11 -23.01 11.45
C ILE A 208 1.04 -24.23 11.52
N PHE A 209 2.37 -24.03 11.54
CA PHE A 209 3.31 -25.14 11.74
C PHE A 209 3.13 -25.83 13.10
N ILE A 210 2.83 -25.06 14.15
CA ILE A 210 2.48 -25.61 15.47
C ILE A 210 1.21 -26.46 15.36
N PHE A 211 0.14 -25.93 14.76
CA PHE A 211 -1.11 -26.69 14.56
C PHE A 211 -0.94 -27.91 13.66
N GLY A 212 -0.01 -27.86 12.72
CA GLY A 212 0.39 -28.98 11.88
C GLY A 212 1.23 -30.05 12.59
N GLY A 213 1.70 -29.80 13.81
CA GLY A 213 2.49 -30.76 14.59
C GLY A 213 3.99 -30.78 14.28
N TYR A 214 4.52 -29.74 13.63
CA TYR A 214 5.92 -29.65 13.16
C TYR A 214 6.93 -29.11 14.19
N TYR A 215 6.62 -29.17 15.50
CA TYR A 215 7.48 -28.62 16.55
C TYR A 215 8.46 -29.66 17.16
N LEU A 216 9.70 -29.24 17.46
CA LEU A 216 10.72 -30.06 18.16
C LEU A 216 10.43 -30.31 19.64
N ASN A 217 10.44 -29.25 20.43
CA ASN A 217 10.46 -29.32 21.90
C ASN A 217 9.69 -28.14 22.49
N TYR A 218 8.67 -28.46 23.29
CA TYR A 218 7.73 -27.47 23.83
C TYR A 218 8.42 -26.34 24.63
N SER A 219 9.51 -26.63 25.33
CA SER A 219 10.24 -25.63 26.14
C SER A 219 10.98 -24.59 25.28
N GLN A 220 11.73 -25.04 24.27
CA GLN A 220 12.52 -24.18 23.39
C GLN A 220 11.64 -23.40 22.42
N THR A 221 10.65 -24.07 21.82
CA THR A 221 9.61 -23.46 20.98
C THR A 221 8.85 -22.37 21.74
N SER A 222 8.52 -22.60 23.02
CA SER A 222 7.78 -21.61 23.83
C SER A 222 8.60 -20.34 24.12
N GLN A 223 9.93 -20.44 24.25
CA GLN A 223 10.79 -19.27 24.49
C GLN A 223 10.96 -18.44 23.20
N ALA A 224 11.30 -19.09 22.07
CA ALA A 224 11.42 -18.43 20.78
C ALA A 224 10.10 -17.76 20.34
N LEU A 225 8.97 -18.46 20.51
CA LEU A 225 7.63 -17.92 20.22
C LEU A 225 7.29 -16.73 21.11
N SER A 226 7.59 -16.79 22.41
CA SER A 226 7.29 -15.68 23.33
C SER A 226 8.06 -14.40 23.00
N GLY A 227 9.32 -14.51 22.58
CA GLY A 227 10.13 -13.38 22.15
C GLY A 227 9.60 -12.75 20.86
N PHE A 228 9.20 -13.58 19.88
CA PHE A 228 8.65 -13.09 18.62
C PHE A 228 7.26 -12.46 18.79
N VAL A 229 6.41 -13.05 19.64
CA VAL A 229 5.12 -12.47 20.01
C VAL A 229 5.31 -11.14 20.74
N ALA A 230 6.29 -11.04 21.64
CA ALA A 230 6.60 -9.78 22.32
C ALA A 230 7.11 -8.71 21.33
N MET A 231 8.04 -9.07 20.44
CA MET A 231 8.56 -8.17 19.41
C MET A 231 7.46 -7.69 18.45
N THR A 232 6.62 -8.61 17.98
CA THR A 232 5.46 -8.29 17.14
C THR A 232 4.47 -7.42 17.89
N GLY A 233 4.19 -7.73 19.16
CA GLY A 233 3.28 -6.95 20.02
C GLY A 233 3.76 -5.52 20.25
N ILE A 234 5.05 -5.31 20.50
CA ILE A 234 5.66 -3.97 20.64
C ILE A 234 5.46 -3.15 19.37
N LEU A 235 5.59 -3.78 18.20
CA LEU A 235 5.50 -3.12 16.90
C LEU A 235 4.06 -2.89 16.43
N VAL A 236 3.14 -3.79 16.80
CA VAL A 236 1.70 -3.69 16.50
C VAL A 236 0.99 -2.72 17.45
N PHE A 237 1.51 -2.50 18.66
CA PHE A 237 0.94 -1.57 19.64
C PHE A 237 0.77 -0.13 19.12
N PRO A 238 1.79 0.54 18.52
CA PRO A 238 1.62 1.88 17.95
C PRO A 238 0.65 1.90 16.76
N LEU A 239 0.61 0.81 16.00
CA LEU A 239 -0.34 0.58 14.91
C LEU A 239 -1.79 0.53 15.41
N PHE A 240 -2.03 -0.16 16.52
CA PHE A 240 -3.32 -0.24 17.18
C PHE A 240 -3.78 1.13 17.70
N ILE A 241 -2.85 1.93 18.24
CA ILE A 241 -3.11 3.32 18.62
C ILE A 241 -3.46 4.17 17.38
N SER A 242 -2.69 4.04 16.30
CA SER A 242 -2.90 4.81 15.06
C SER A 242 -4.24 4.47 14.40
N PHE A 243 -4.60 3.18 14.32
CA PHE A 243 -5.91 2.75 13.85
C PHE A 243 -7.05 3.26 14.73
N GLY A 244 -6.88 3.22 16.05
CA GLY A 244 -7.83 3.81 17.00
C GLY A 244 -8.05 5.29 16.70
N ASN A 245 -6.99 6.04 16.40
CA ASN A 245 -7.08 7.43 16.01
C ASN A 245 -7.81 7.60 14.66
N LEU A 246 -7.45 6.84 13.63
CA LEU A 246 -8.10 6.90 12.30
C LEU A 246 -9.61 6.61 12.37
N VAL A 247 -10.02 5.56 13.09
CA VAL A 247 -11.45 5.24 13.28
C VAL A 247 -12.18 6.35 14.03
N GLN A 248 -11.51 6.99 15.00
CA GLN A 248 -12.07 8.13 15.72
C GLN A 248 -12.14 9.39 14.84
N GLN A 249 -11.21 9.57 13.90
CA GLN A 249 -11.24 10.64 12.90
C GLN A 249 -12.41 10.44 11.93
N GLU A 250 -12.57 9.26 11.34
CA GLU A 250 -13.71 8.92 10.46
C GLU A 250 -15.07 9.08 11.16
N LYS A 251 -15.18 8.61 12.41
CA LYS A 251 -16.40 8.82 13.22
C LYS A 251 -16.64 10.30 13.53
N PHE A 252 -15.57 11.08 13.71
CA PHE A 252 -15.65 12.51 13.97
C PHE A 252 -16.10 13.28 12.72
N GLU A 253 -15.51 12.98 11.56
CA GLU A 253 -15.88 13.52 10.26
C GLU A 253 -17.32 13.16 9.88
N GLY A 254 -17.70 11.89 10.06
CA GLY A 254 -19.08 11.44 9.86
C GLY A 254 -20.08 12.16 10.76
N LYS A 255 -19.74 12.38 12.04
CA LYS A 255 -20.59 13.18 12.95
C LYS A 255 -20.70 14.63 12.50
N ILE A 256 -19.62 15.26 12.05
CA ILE A 256 -19.65 16.64 11.54
C ILE A 256 -20.50 16.73 10.28
N LYS A 257 -20.34 15.78 9.34
CA LYS A 257 -21.14 15.73 8.11
C LYS A 257 -22.63 15.64 8.44
N THR A 258 -23.02 14.72 9.32
CA THR A 258 -24.41 14.58 9.77
C THR A 258 -24.93 15.82 10.50
N LEU A 259 -24.10 16.48 11.32
CA LEU A 259 -24.47 17.74 11.99
C LEU A 259 -24.65 18.88 10.99
N LEU A 260 -23.78 19.00 9.99
CA LEU A 260 -23.89 20.02 8.95
C LEU A 260 -25.14 19.80 8.10
N GLU A 261 -25.34 18.59 7.58
CA GLU A 261 -26.47 18.28 6.67
C GLU A 261 -27.84 18.29 7.37
N ASN A 262 -27.94 17.83 8.63
CA ASN A 262 -29.25 17.66 9.29
C ASN A 262 -29.61 18.76 10.30
N ARG A 263 -28.63 19.55 10.78
CA ARG A 263 -28.86 20.54 11.85
C ARG A 263 -28.52 21.97 11.45
N THR A 264 -27.95 22.21 10.27
CA THR A 264 -27.67 23.57 9.80
C THR A 264 -28.51 23.92 8.58
N VAL A 265 -29.08 25.13 8.57
CA VAL A 265 -29.82 25.66 7.42
C VAL A 265 -28.83 26.11 6.33
N THR A 266 -27.63 26.49 6.74
CA THR A 266 -26.55 26.99 5.88
C THR A 266 -26.04 25.93 4.91
N VAL A 267 -25.93 24.66 5.34
CA VAL A 267 -25.41 23.53 4.55
C VAL A 267 -26.53 22.48 4.42
N GLY A 268 -26.99 22.18 3.20
CA GLY A 268 -28.06 21.21 2.93
C GLY A 268 -29.41 21.81 2.51
N GLN A 269 -29.75 23.03 2.94
CA GLN A 269 -30.96 23.75 2.48
C GLN A 269 -30.66 25.00 1.64
N GLN A 270 -29.61 25.77 1.98
CA GLN A 270 -29.24 27.01 1.27
C GLN A 270 -28.02 26.86 0.35
N SER A 271 -27.12 25.92 0.65
CA SER A 271 -25.94 25.59 -0.16
C SER A 271 -25.76 24.07 -0.20
N GLU A 272 -25.31 23.57 -1.35
CA GLU A 272 -25.00 22.14 -1.51
C GLU A 272 -23.59 21.88 -0.96
N LEU A 273 -23.46 20.82 -0.15
CA LEU A 273 -22.16 20.40 0.38
C LEU A 273 -21.38 19.72 -0.75
N VAL A 274 -20.36 20.39 -1.26
CA VAL A 274 -19.48 19.86 -2.32
C VAL A 274 -18.44 18.91 -1.73
N GLY A 275 -17.96 19.19 -0.51
CA GLY A 275 -17.01 18.32 0.16
C GLY A 275 -16.68 18.76 1.58
N LEU A 276 -16.35 17.79 2.42
CA LEU A 276 -15.83 18.01 3.77
C LEU A 276 -14.44 17.37 3.86
N THR A 277 -13.46 18.13 4.31
CA THR A 277 -12.10 17.63 4.54
C THR A 277 -11.62 18.14 5.88
N VAL A 278 -11.17 17.25 6.76
CA VAL A 278 -10.56 17.65 8.02
C VAL A 278 -9.05 17.50 7.92
N GLN A 279 -8.34 18.62 8.06
CA GLN A 279 -6.89 18.63 8.17
C GLN A 279 -6.51 18.41 9.62
N TRP A 280 -6.06 17.20 9.90
CA TRP A 280 -5.54 16.82 11.20
C TRP A 280 -4.09 17.31 11.37
N PRO A 281 -3.70 17.76 12.58
CA PRO A 281 -2.32 18.15 12.84
C PRO A 281 -1.37 16.97 12.63
N THR A 282 -0.21 17.23 12.05
CA THR A 282 0.80 16.20 11.68
C THR A 282 1.27 15.39 12.89
N PHE A 283 1.25 15.99 14.09
CA PHE A 283 1.64 15.34 15.33
C PHE A 283 0.48 15.34 16.34
N PRO A 284 0.01 14.16 16.81
CA PRO A 284 -1.10 14.05 17.76
C PRO A 284 -0.88 14.74 19.11
N TRP A 285 0.38 14.96 19.49
CA TRP A 285 0.80 15.61 20.73
C TRP A 285 1.08 17.11 20.59
N SER A 286 0.94 17.68 19.40
CA SER A 286 1.04 19.12 19.22
C SER A 286 -0.19 19.81 19.83
N ASN A 287 -0.05 21.04 20.31
CA ASN A 287 -1.17 21.85 20.82
C ASN A 287 -2.02 22.47 19.68
N GLU A 288 -1.84 21.96 18.46
CA GLU A 288 -2.56 22.37 17.27
C GLU A 288 -3.92 21.67 17.21
N TYR A 289 -4.92 22.39 16.72
CA TYR A 289 -6.29 21.90 16.61
C TYR A 289 -6.62 21.58 15.15
N PRO A 290 -7.48 20.59 14.89
CA PRO A 290 -7.85 20.23 13.52
C PRO A 290 -8.58 21.39 12.82
N ILE A 291 -8.31 21.54 11.52
CA ILE A 291 -8.96 22.52 10.65
C ILE A 291 -10.02 21.78 9.82
N ILE A 292 -11.29 22.13 10.03
CA ILE A 292 -12.41 21.59 9.27
C ILE A 292 -12.64 22.50 8.07
N LEU A 293 -12.39 21.96 6.87
CA LEU A 293 -12.65 22.64 5.60
C LEU A 293 -13.98 22.14 5.06
N VAL A 294 -14.97 23.03 5.04
CA VAL A 294 -16.28 22.76 4.45
C VAL A 294 -16.33 23.47 3.11
N THR A 295 -16.38 22.71 2.02
CA THR A 295 -16.53 23.25 0.68
C THR A 295 -18.00 23.24 0.31
N VAL A 296 -18.54 24.42 0.06
CA VAL A 296 -19.95 24.62 -0.27
C VAL A 296 -20.07 25.35 -1.60
N GLN A 297 -21.14 25.03 -2.32
CA GLN A 297 -21.52 25.74 -3.53
C GLN A 297 -22.47 26.88 -3.15
N GLU A 298 -22.06 28.11 -3.42
CA GLU A 298 -22.85 29.29 -3.07
C GLU A 298 -24.07 29.42 -3.96
N ASN A 299 -25.22 29.73 -3.35
CA ASN A 299 -26.37 30.24 -4.07
C ASN A 299 -26.29 31.77 -4.14
N THR A 300 -26.23 32.33 -5.34
CA THR A 300 -26.06 33.78 -5.61
C THR A 300 -27.13 34.66 -4.94
N LYS A 301 -28.26 34.09 -4.52
CA LYS A 301 -29.34 34.82 -3.84
C LYS A 301 -29.13 35.00 -2.34
N ASN A 302 -28.33 34.15 -1.68
CA ASN A 302 -28.10 34.17 -0.23
C ASN A 302 -26.61 33.88 0.08
N PRO A 303 -25.74 34.91 0.09
CA PRO A 303 -24.32 34.72 0.35
C PRO A 303 -24.06 34.29 1.80
N ILE A 304 -23.05 33.43 1.99
CA ILE A 304 -22.71 32.90 3.31
C ILE A 304 -21.93 33.95 4.09
N THR A 305 -22.44 34.34 5.25
CA THR A 305 -21.85 35.39 6.09
C THR A 305 -20.90 34.85 7.16
N PRO A 306 -19.87 35.62 7.59
CA PRO A 306 -18.97 35.21 8.68
C PRO A 306 -19.69 34.91 10.00
N THR A 307 -20.80 35.61 10.27
CA THR A 307 -21.66 35.37 11.45
C THR A 307 -22.36 34.01 11.39
N GLN A 308 -22.85 33.59 10.22
CA GLN A 308 -23.41 32.24 10.05
C GLN A 308 -22.35 31.16 10.25
N VAL A 309 -21.14 31.35 9.72
CA VAL A 309 -20.01 30.42 9.95
C VAL A 309 -19.68 30.30 11.44
N GLY A 310 -19.64 31.43 12.16
CA GLY A 310 -19.40 31.44 13.61
C GLY A 310 -20.50 30.75 14.43
N LEU A 311 -21.78 30.86 14.02
CA LEU A 311 -22.89 30.15 14.67
C LEU A 311 -22.80 28.63 14.46
N VAL A 312 -22.44 28.19 13.25
CA VAL A 312 -22.19 26.78 12.96
C VAL A 312 -21.00 26.26 13.76
N GLU A 313 -19.91 27.04 13.85
CA GLU A 313 -18.75 26.72 14.67
C GLU A 313 -19.12 26.56 16.15
N GLN A 314 -19.93 27.47 16.70
CA GLN A 314 -20.41 27.35 18.09
C GLN A 314 -21.29 26.12 18.32
N LEU A 315 -22.20 25.81 17.39
CA LEU A 315 -23.06 24.62 17.47
C LEU A 315 -22.22 23.35 17.49
N ILE A 316 -21.28 23.22 16.56
CA ILE A 316 -20.38 22.08 16.45
C ILE A 316 -19.47 21.99 17.69
N LYS A 317 -18.99 23.13 18.21
CA LYS A 317 -18.18 23.18 19.45
C LYS A 317 -18.96 22.71 20.69
N LYS A 318 -20.25 23.06 20.78
CA LYS A 318 -21.13 22.65 21.88
C LYS A 318 -21.43 21.15 21.85
N GLU A 319 -21.63 20.59 20.67
CA GLU A 319 -21.89 19.15 20.47
C GLU A 319 -20.65 18.26 20.62
N LEU A 320 -19.49 18.71 20.12
CA LEU A 320 -18.27 17.88 20.07
C LEU A 320 -17.31 18.10 21.24
N GLY A 321 -17.41 19.21 21.97
CA GLY A 321 -16.57 19.52 23.13
C GLY A 321 -15.06 19.65 22.82
N LYS A 322 -14.68 19.76 21.55
CA LYS A 322 -13.28 19.88 21.09
C LYS A 322 -13.00 21.26 20.52
N LYS A 323 -11.72 21.68 20.56
CA LYS A 323 -11.24 22.88 19.85
C LYS A 323 -10.93 22.49 18.40
N PHE A 324 -11.38 23.30 17.45
CA PHE A 324 -11.12 23.16 16.01
C PHE A 324 -11.26 24.54 15.35
N LYS A 325 -10.76 24.68 14.12
CA LYS A 325 -11.04 25.84 13.26
C LYS A 325 -12.05 25.44 12.21
N LEU A 326 -13.11 26.21 12.03
CA LEU A 326 -14.02 26.01 10.91
C LEU A 326 -13.72 26.99 9.77
N VAL A 327 -13.50 26.48 8.56
CA VAL A 327 -13.24 27.29 7.37
C VAL A 327 -14.21 26.86 6.26
N PHE A 328 -15.05 27.80 5.83
CA PHE A 328 -15.91 27.62 4.66
C PHE A 328 -15.14 28.03 3.40
N ARG A 329 -14.98 27.10 2.46
CA ARG A 329 -14.57 27.40 1.08
C ARG A 329 -15.81 27.50 0.23
N VAL A 330 -16.00 28.67 -0.35
CA VAL A 330 -17.20 28.98 -1.12
C VAL A 330 -16.82 28.99 -2.59
N SER A 331 -17.47 28.13 -3.38
CA SER A 331 -17.29 28.07 -4.84
C SER A 331 -18.53 28.62 -5.53
N GLN A 332 -18.34 29.42 -6.58
CA GLN A 332 -19.42 29.99 -7.37
C GLN A 332 -19.62 29.16 -8.64
N LEU A 333 -20.86 28.70 -8.87
CA LEU A 333 -21.23 28.07 -10.13
C LEU A 333 -21.48 29.15 -11.17
N ARG A 334 -20.72 29.11 -12.27
CA ARG A 334 -20.99 29.93 -13.45
C ARG A 334 -21.46 29.03 -14.58
N GLU A 335 -22.76 29.05 -14.84
CA GLU A 335 -23.32 28.40 -16.02
C GLU A 335 -23.08 29.30 -17.24
N VAL A 336 -22.39 28.77 -18.24
CA VAL A 336 -22.10 29.48 -19.49
C VAL A 336 -22.83 28.73 -20.60
N VAL A 337 -23.87 29.36 -21.13
CA VAL A 337 -24.64 28.85 -22.27
C VAL A 337 -24.16 29.57 -23.54
N ALA A 338 -24.21 28.88 -24.66
CA ALA A 338 -23.95 29.49 -25.96
C ALA A 338 -24.96 30.63 -26.20
N ASP A 339 -24.45 31.81 -26.56
CA ASP A 339 -25.27 32.95 -26.99
C ASP A 339 -25.65 32.73 -28.45
N TYR A 340 -26.87 32.26 -28.71
CA TYR A 340 -27.38 32.00 -30.06
C TYR A 340 -27.85 33.27 -30.78
N GLU A 341 -27.97 34.41 -30.07
CA GLU A 341 -28.42 35.69 -30.65
C GLU A 341 -27.26 36.49 -31.26
N ARG A 342 -26.03 36.24 -30.81
CA ARG A 342 -24.82 36.75 -31.46
C ARG A 342 -24.38 35.79 -32.56
N PRO A 343 -24.15 36.27 -33.80
CA PRO A 343 -23.49 35.44 -34.80
C PRO A 343 -22.16 34.97 -34.23
N LEU A 344 -21.95 33.65 -34.27
CA LEU A 344 -20.69 32.99 -33.90
C LEU A 344 -19.59 33.51 -34.84
N SER A 345 -19.03 34.67 -34.54
CA SER A 345 -17.77 35.08 -35.13
C SER A 345 -16.74 34.09 -34.62
N THR A 346 -16.22 33.23 -35.48
CA THR A 346 -15.08 32.36 -35.18
C THR A 346 -13.93 33.24 -34.72
N PRO A 347 -13.67 33.39 -33.41
CA PRO A 347 -12.39 33.94 -33.02
C PRO A 347 -11.39 32.82 -33.32
N GLN A 348 -10.11 33.16 -33.36
CA GLN A 348 -9.00 32.23 -33.52
C GLN A 348 -8.86 31.24 -32.33
N LEU A 349 -9.94 30.63 -31.84
CA LEU A 349 -9.92 29.63 -30.77
C LEU A 349 -9.18 28.36 -31.23
N PHE A 350 -9.23 28.07 -32.52
CA PHE A 350 -8.46 27.02 -33.15
C PHE A 350 -7.28 27.69 -33.86
N GLY A 351 -6.08 27.51 -33.31
CA GLY A 351 -4.85 27.88 -34.02
C GLY A 351 -4.75 27.14 -35.36
N PRO A 352 -3.88 27.57 -36.29
CA PRO A 352 -3.71 26.88 -37.56
C PRO A 352 -3.38 25.41 -37.29
N VAL A 353 -4.29 24.52 -37.69
CA VAL A 353 -4.03 23.08 -37.70
C VAL A 353 -2.88 22.89 -38.68
N SER A 354 -1.66 22.74 -38.16
CA SER A 354 -0.51 22.38 -38.98
C SER A 354 -0.81 20.97 -39.48
N PRO A 355 -0.98 20.73 -40.79
CA PRO A 355 -1.09 19.36 -41.25
C PRO A 355 0.17 18.62 -40.81
N PRO A 356 0.06 17.35 -40.34
CA PRO A 356 1.23 16.57 -39.98
C PRO A 356 2.21 16.57 -41.17
N PRO A 357 3.53 16.66 -40.93
CA PRO A 357 4.51 16.73 -41.99
C PRO A 357 4.30 15.56 -42.95
N VAL A 358 3.94 15.88 -44.19
CA VAL A 358 3.79 14.90 -45.27
C VAL A 358 5.17 14.30 -45.47
N ALA A 359 5.32 13.00 -45.21
CA ALA A 359 6.54 12.28 -45.51
C ALA A 359 6.91 12.52 -47.00
N PRO A 360 8.18 12.82 -47.33
CA PRO A 360 8.58 12.98 -48.71
C PRO A 360 8.18 11.73 -49.49
N LEU A 361 7.46 11.92 -50.61
CA LEU A 361 7.17 10.83 -51.53
C LEU A 361 8.49 10.14 -51.88
N PRO A 362 8.58 8.80 -51.80
CA PRO A 362 9.79 8.10 -52.19
C PRO A 362 10.14 8.51 -53.62
N ARG A 363 11.40 8.91 -53.84
CA ARG A 363 11.93 9.18 -55.17
C ARG A 363 11.60 7.96 -56.03
N GLN A 364 10.80 8.17 -57.08
CA GLN A 364 10.77 7.23 -58.18
C GLN A 364 12.16 7.29 -58.81
N ASP A 365 13.01 6.32 -58.47
CA ASP A 365 14.21 6.05 -59.24
C ASP A 365 13.74 5.66 -60.64
N ILE A 366 13.93 6.59 -61.57
CA ILE A 366 13.72 6.35 -62.99
C ILE A 366 14.82 5.35 -63.38
N SER A 367 14.46 4.07 -63.41
CA SER A 367 15.32 3.05 -64.01
C SER A 367 15.53 3.41 -65.48
N PRO A 368 16.78 3.55 -65.96
CA PRO A 368 17.02 3.82 -67.37
C PRO A 368 16.48 2.66 -68.21
N SER A 369 15.61 2.99 -69.16
CA SER A 369 15.10 2.08 -70.18
C SER A 369 16.26 1.43 -70.93
N VAL A 370 16.38 0.11 -70.82
CA VAL A 370 17.24 -0.71 -71.68
C VAL A 370 16.63 -0.70 -73.08
N TRP A 371 17.13 0.19 -73.93
CA TRP A 371 17.00 0.07 -75.38
C TRP A 371 18.27 -0.60 -75.89
N SER A 372 18.12 -1.86 -76.30
CA SER A 372 19.07 -2.60 -77.10
C SER A 372 19.01 -2.09 -78.53
N GLU A 373 20.05 -1.35 -78.95
CA GLU A 373 20.35 -1.14 -80.37
C GLU A 373 21.85 -1.27 -80.60
N ASP A 374 22.13 -1.73 -81.82
CA ASP A 374 23.41 -1.96 -82.49
C ASP A 374 24.10 -3.31 -82.24
N LYS A 375 24.54 -4.05 -83.26
CA LYS A 375 24.29 -4.20 -84.71
C LYS A 375 25.39 -5.18 -85.16
N GLU A 376 25.06 -5.99 -86.17
CA GLU A 376 25.97 -6.66 -87.14
C GLU A 376 27.25 -7.36 -86.67
#